data_AF-A0A068ACA1-F1
#
_entry.id   AF-A0A068ACA1-F1
#
_cell.length_a   1.000
_cell.length_b   1.000
_cell.length_c   1.000
_cell.angle_alpha   90.00
_cell.angle_beta   90.00
_cell.angle_gamma   90.00
#
_symmetry.space_group_name_H-M   'P 1'
#
loop_
_entity.id
_entity.type
_entity.pdbx_description
1 polymer ?
#
loop_
_entity_poly.entity_id
_entity_poly.type
_entity_poly.pdbx_seq_one_letter_code
_entity_poly.pdbx_strand_id
1 'polypeptide(L)'
;MSEELKTIKELADELGVSKQGVRYHMKSIPQEELKKNNKGIVVLNIEQQNFIKRKAKSDTAVSGKSDTAVSGKSDTAVSGKSDTAISGKSDTAVSGKSDTAVSGKSDTAVSGKSDTAVSGKSDTAVSGKSDTAVSGKSDTAVSGKSDTAVSGKSDTAVSGKSDTAVSGKPDTAVRYKQEISFLEEKNLLKDNQIDYLKQQIKNYENQANNLIEVQKQTQNLLDQQQRLALQDKKLLEEYKSEINELKALKMPQEDMKDGSSIRGEAQEEIERLKAQLKLSEEERNKAKEKEPVKTESKKWWQLWK
;
A
#
# COMPACT_ATOMS: atom_id res chain seq x y z
N MET A 1 47.45 17.61 58.43
CA MET A 1 46.72 16.99 57.31
C MET A 1 47.12 15.52 57.30
N SER A 2 46.27 14.62 57.79
CA SER A 2 46.57 13.19 57.78
C SER A 2 46.69 12.73 56.32
N GLU A 3 47.81 12.13 55.94
CA GLU A 3 47.94 11.50 54.62
C GLU A 3 46.89 10.39 54.53
N GLU A 4 45.82 10.60 53.76
CA GLU A 4 44.81 9.57 53.51
C GLU A 4 45.39 8.53 52.55
N LEU A 5 46.06 7.54 53.13
CA LEU A 5 46.70 6.45 52.40
C LEU A 5 45.67 5.38 52.05
N LYS A 6 45.56 5.03 50.76
CA LYS A 6 44.66 3.95 50.29
C LYS A 6 45.45 2.74 49.82
N THR A 7 44.95 1.55 50.14
CA THR A 7 45.47 0.31 49.57
C THR A 7 45.05 0.15 48.11
N ILE A 8 45.76 -0.70 47.38
CA ILE A 8 45.40 -1.08 46.00
C ILE A 8 43.95 -1.59 45.91
N LYS A 9 43.47 -2.29 46.94
CA LYS A 9 42.10 -2.82 46.98
C LYS A 9 41.09 -1.67 47.07
N GLU A 10 41.28 -0.76 48.02
CA GLU A 10 40.37 0.38 48.22
C GLU A 10 40.32 1.29 46.98
N LEU A 11 41.48 1.55 46.37
CA LEU A 11 41.55 2.35 45.15
C LEU A 11 40.90 1.65 43.95
N ALA A 12 41.03 0.33 43.83
CA ALA A 12 40.37 -0.46 42.79
C ALA A 12 38.84 -0.46 42.95
N ASP A 13 38.36 -0.63 44.18
CA ASP A 13 36.93 -0.61 44.52
C ASP A 13 36.33 0.79 44.26
N GLU A 14 37.06 1.88 44.59
CA GLU A 14 36.67 3.26 44.29
C GLU A 14 36.61 3.54 42.78
N LEU A 15 37.65 3.13 42.04
CA LEU A 15 37.72 3.33 40.59
C LEU A 15 36.81 2.38 39.82
N GLY A 16 36.29 1.33 40.44
CA GLY A 16 35.54 0.27 39.77
C GLY A 16 36.37 -0.47 38.71
N VAL A 17 37.67 -0.58 38.93
CA VAL A 17 38.63 -1.32 38.08
C VAL A 17 39.17 -2.51 38.86
N SER A 18 39.80 -3.48 38.19
CA SER A 18 40.40 -4.61 38.89
C SER A 18 41.66 -4.20 39.68
N LYS A 19 41.97 -4.93 40.76
CA LYS A 19 43.25 -4.77 41.50
C LYS A 19 44.47 -4.91 40.56
N GLN A 20 44.34 -5.74 39.52
CA GLN A 20 45.35 -5.92 38.49
C GLN A 20 45.53 -4.65 37.64
N GLY A 21 44.44 -3.96 37.30
CA GLY A 21 44.46 -2.69 36.57
C GLY A 21 45.16 -1.58 37.36
N VAL A 22 44.87 -1.47 38.65
CA VAL A 22 45.60 -0.54 39.54
C VAL A 22 47.09 -0.88 39.58
N ARG A 23 47.46 -2.16 39.72
CA ARG A 23 48.86 -2.61 39.70
C ARG A 23 49.57 -2.31 38.36
N TYR A 24 48.85 -2.42 37.24
CA TYR A 24 49.39 -2.12 35.92
C TYR A 24 49.82 -0.65 35.82
N HIS A 25 48.94 0.28 36.20
CA HIS A 25 49.26 1.71 36.21
C HIS A 25 50.29 2.09 37.29
N MET A 26 50.34 1.34 38.39
CA MET A 26 51.33 1.52 39.45
C MET A 26 52.75 1.16 39.02
N LYS A 27 52.96 0.31 37.99
CA LYS A 27 54.31 0.04 37.44
C LYS A 27 54.98 1.30 36.86
N SER A 28 54.20 2.31 36.51
CA SER A 28 54.70 3.60 36.00
C SER A 28 55.09 4.57 37.12
N ILE A 29 54.92 4.19 38.39
CA ILE A 29 55.34 4.97 39.55
C ILE A 29 56.70 4.44 40.04
N PRO A 30 57.67 5.31 40.40
CA PRO A 30 58.93 4.89 41.01
C PRO A 30 58.69 3.99 42.22
N GLN A 31 59.23 2.77 42.20
CA GLN A 31 58.96 1.78 43.26
C GLN A 31 59.62 2.15 44.60
N GLU A 32 60.60 3.05 44.57
CA GLU A 32 61.35 3.56 45.73
C GLU A 32 60.48 4.43 46.65
N GLU A 33 59.36 4.98 46.14
CA GLU A 33 58.44 5.85 46.89
C GLU A 33 57.20 5.12 47.46
N LEU A 34 57.13 3.80 47.33
CA LEU A 34 55.99 3.03 47.80
C LEU A 34 56.07 2.74 49.30
N LYS A 35 55.19 3.40 50.07
CA LYS A 35 55.03 3.15 51.51
C LYS A 35 54.29 1.82 51.74
N LYS A 36 54.66 1.12 52.82
CA LYS A 36 53.93 -0.05 53.33
C LYS A 36 53.34 0.27 54.70
N ASN A 37 52.14 -0.23 54.98
CA ASN A 37 51.54 -0.11 56.30
C ASN A 37 52.12 -1.16 57.28
N ASN A 38 51.69 -1.11 58.55
CA ASN A 38 52.14 -2.01 59.62
C ASN A 38 51.84 -3.51 59.35
N LYS A 39 51.05 -3.82 58.32
CA LYS A 39 50.71 -5.18 57.87
C LYS A 39 51.49 -5.59 56.61
N GLY A 40 52.48 -4.80 56.18
CA GLY A 40 53.29 -5.05 54.99
C GLY A 40 52.58 -4.80 53.65
N ILE A 41 51.39 -4.19 53.66
CA ILE A 41 50.59 -3.93 52.46
C ILE A 41 51.00 -2.58 51.87
N VAL A 42 51.21 -2.55 50.56
CA VAL A 42 51.50 -1.33 49.79
C VAL A 42 50.31 -0.37 49.89
N VAL A 43 50.61 0.87 50.27
CA VAL A 43 49.65 1.97 50.38
C VAL A 43 50.09 3.14 49.52
N LEU A 44 49.12 3.79 48.89
CA LEU A 44 49.33 4.86 47.91
C LEU A 44 49.03 6.21 48.56
N ASN A 45 49.92 7.18 48.38
CA ASN A 45 49.66 8.57 48.78
C ASN A 45 48.67 9.24 47.82
N ILE A 46 48.19 10.45 48.16
CA ILE A 46 47.21 11.18 47.34
C ILE A 46 47.73 11.43 45.91
N GLU A 47 49.01 11.72 45.71
CA GLU A 47 49.59 11.98 44.38
C GLU A 47 49.60 10.73 43.51
N GLN A 48 50.03 9.61 44.06
CA GLN A 48 50.03 8.29 43.43
C GLN A 48 48.59 7.85 43.12
N GLN A 49 47.65 8.07 44.05
CA GLN A 49 46.22 7.84 43.83
C GLN A 49 45.71 8.69 42.66
N ASN A 50 46.02 9.99 42.61
CA ASN A 50 45.59 10.90 41.54
C ASN A 50 46.23 10.55 40.19
N PHE A 51 47.49 10.13 40.16
CA PHE A 51 48.15 9.64 38.96
C PHE A 51 47.43 8.41 38.40
N ILE A 52 47.15 7.41 39.24
CA ILE A 52 46.42 6.20 38.85
C ILE A 52 44.99 6.54 38.42
N LYS A 53 44.31 7.44 39.15
CA LYS A 53 42.95 7.91 38.79
C LYS A 53 42.90 8.53 37.40
N ARG A 54 43.87 9.39 37.04
CA ARG A 54 43.97 10.00 35.70
C ARG A 54 44.26 8.96 34.61
N LYS A 55 45.14 8.00 34.88
CA LYS A 55 45.42 6.90 33.95
C LYS A 55 44.22 5.96 33.76
N ALA A 56 43.39 5.81 34.80
CA ALA A 56 42.20 4.96 34.78
C ALA A 56 40.95 5.65 34.20
N LYS A 57 40.94 6.99 34.18
CA LYS A 57 39.89 7.84 33.60
C LYS A 57 40.52 8.75 32.55
N SER A 58 40.72 8.23 31.34
CA SER A 58 41.27 9.03 30.23
C SER A 58 40.22 9.23 29.15
N ASP A 59 39.91 10.49 28.85
CA ASP A 59 39.10 10.84 27.69
C ASP A 59 40.03 11.02 26.48
N THR A 60 39.62 10.48 25.34
CA THR A 60 40.48 10.40 24.14
C THR A 60 39.79 11.09 22.97
N ALA A 61 40.42 12.13 22.42
CA ALA A 61 39.96 12.80 21.21
C ALA A 61 40.99 12.60 20.09
N VAL A 62 40.55 12.04 18.96
CA VAL A 62 41.40 11.70 17.82
C VAL A 62 40.82 12.29 16.54
N SER A 63 41.68 12.93 15.74
CA SER A 63 41.31 13.50 14.44
C SER A 63 42.29 13.08 13.35
N GLY A 64 41.78 12.89 12.13
CA GLY A 64 42.59 12.60 10.95
C GLY A 64 42.66 11.11 10.62
N LYS A 65 43.85 10.63 10.24
CA LYS A 65 44.12 9.21 9.96
C LYS A 65 44.82 8.59 11.15
N SER A 66 44.14 7.69 11.86
CA SER A 66 44.66 7.16 13.12
C SER A 66 43.79 6.03 13.65
N ASP A 67 44.44 5.04 14.25
CA ASP A 67 43.78 3.94 14.93
C ASP A 67 43.87 4.13 16.44
N THR A 68 42.80 3.84 17.15
CA THR A 68 42.67 4.12 18.59
C THR A 68 42.19 2.90 19.34
N ALA A 69 42.92 2.51 20.39
CA ALA A 69 42.51 1.48 21.32
C ALA A 69 42.36 2.08 22.73
N VAL A 70 41.16 2.02 23.30
CA VAL A 70 40.87 2.56 24.63
C VAL A 70 40.30 1.45 25.53
N SER A 71 40.75 1.43 26.79
CA SER A 71 40.30 0.44 27.77
C SER A 71 40.01 1.10 29.11
N GLY A 72 38.98 0.63 29.81
CA GLY A 72 38.65 1.08 31.16
C GLY A 72 37.43 2.00 31.19
N LYS A 73 37.49 3.06 32.02
CA LYS A 73 36.46 4.11 32.07
C LYS A 73 36.94 5.30 31.25
N SER A 74 36.28 5.59 30.13
CA SER A 74 36.79 6.59 29.18
C SER A 74 35.73 7.03 28.19
N ASP A 75 35.71 8.32 27.86
CA ASP A 75 34.90 8.83 26.75
C ASP A 75 35.81 9.04 25.52
N THR A 76 35.34 8.62 24.34
CA THR A 76 36.15 8.65 23.11
C THR A 76 35.42 9.36 21.98
N ALA A 77 36.08 10.33 21.37
CA ALA A 77 35.59 11.03 20.18
C ALA A 77 36.60 10.89 19.03
N VAL A 78 36.18 10.28 17.92
CA VAL A 78 37.02 10.05 16.75
C VAL A 78 36.38 10.67 15.50
N SER A 79 37.17 11.41 14.74
CA SER A 79 36.73 11.94 13.44
C SER A 79 37.78 11.71 12.35
N GLY A 80 37.32 11.33 11.16
CA GLY A 80 38.18 11.17 9.98
C GLY A 80 38.19 9.76 9.41
N LYS A 81 39.38 9.22 9.16
CA LYS A 81 39.59 7.87 8.64
C LYS A 81 40.29 7.05 9.71
N SER A 82 39.55 6.25 10.46
CA SER A 82 40.04 5.73 11.74
C SER A 82 39.39 4.43 12.13
N ASP A 83 40.18 3.49 12.66
CA ASP A 83 39.63 2.30 13.31
C ASP A 83 39.69 2.46 14.82
N THR A 84 38.59 2.12 15.51
CA THR A 84 38.42 2.37 16.94
C THR A 84 38.00 1.10 17.66
N ALA A 85 38.80 0.68 18.65
CA ALA A 85 38.50 -0.46 19.52
C ALA A 85 38.37 0.01 20.98
N ILE A 86 37.20 -0.18 21.57
CA ILE A 86 36.89 0.28 22.92
C ILE A 86 36.39 -0.88 23.78
N SER A 87 36.93 -0.98 25.00
CA SER A 87 36.53 -1.99 25.98
C SER A 87 36.33 -1.38 27.37
N GLY A 88 35.20 -1.70 28.00
CA GLY A 88 34.92 -1.29 29.38
C GLY A 88 33.64 -0.49 29.55
N LYS A 89 33.71 0.62 30.31
CA LYS A 89 32.60 1.53 30.57
C LYS A 89 32.88 2.86 29.88
N SER A 90 32.20 3.15 28.78
CA SER A 90 32.70 4.17 27.87
C SER A 90 31.64 4.67 26.92
N ASP A 91 31.61 5.98 26.70
CA ASP A 91 30.78 6.60 25.68
C ASP A 91 31.63 6.91 24.44
N THR A 92 31.13 6.58 23.26
CA THR A 92 31.90 6.61 22.02
C THR A 92 31.16 7.37 20.94
N ALA A 93 31.80 8.37 20.35
CA ALA A 93 31.31 9.09 19.17
C ALA A 93 32.31 8.97 18.02
N VAL A 94 31.91 8.36 16.91
CA VAL A 94 32.73 8.18 15.72
C VAL A 94 32.07 8.80 14.50
N SER A 95 32.84 9.58 13.74
CA SER A 95 32.37 10.20 12.50
C SER A 95 33.37 10.04 11.36
N GLY A 96 32.88 9.81 10.14
CA GLY A 96 33.70 9.75 8.93
C GLY A 96 33.70 8.39 8.25
N LYS A 97 34.89 7.89 7.90
CA LYS A 97 35.09 6.56 7.30
C LYS A 97 35.82 5.69 8.31
N SER A 98 35.10 4.85 9.03
CA SER A 98 35.62 4.30 10.28
C SER A 98 35.04 2.94 10.61
N ASP A 99 35.88 2.02 11.10
CA ASP A 99 35.40 0.77 11.69
C ASP A 99 35.45 0.88 13.22
N THR A 100 34.35 0.53 13.89
CA THR A 100 34.21 0.71 15.34
C THR A 100 33.81 -0.59 16.00
N ALA A 101 34.62 -1.05 16.94
CA ALA A 101 34.34 -2.21 17.79
C ALA A 101 34.24 -1.78 19.25
N VAL A 102 33.07 -1.98 19.86
CA VAL A 102 32.82 -1.63 21.27
C VAL A 102 32.36 -2.84 22.07
N SER A 103 32.96 -3.04 23.24
CA SER A 103 32.60 -4.13 24.17
C SER A 103 32.43 -3.62 25.59
N GLY A 104 31.37 -4.08 26.27
CA GLY A 104 31.13 -3.80 27.68
C GLY A 104 29.83 -3.05 27.96
N LYS A 105 29.92 -1.97 28.74
CA LYS A 105 28.79 -1.09 29.08
C LYS A 105 29.01 0.27 28.43
N SER A 106 28.30 0.58 27.35
CA SER A 106 28.72 1.69 26.50
C SER A 106 27.58 2.25 25.67
N ASP A 107 27.60 3.56 25.48
CA ASP A 107 26.75 4.24 24.50
C ASP A 107 27.59 4.60 23.28
N THR A 108 27.15 4.18 22.10
CA THR A 108 27.92 4.31 20.85
C THR A 108 27.10 5.07 19.81
N ALA A 109 27.65 6.18 19.31
CA ALA A 109 27.11 6.94 18.19
C ALA A 109 28.08 6.91 17.01
N VAL A 110 27.66 6.37 15.87
CA VAL A 110 28.47 6.29 14.65
C VAL A 110 27.76 7.00 13.49
N SER A 111 28.50 7.82 12.74
CA SER A 111 27.99 8.50 11.55
C SER A 111 28.97 8.43 10.37
N GLY A 112 28.44 8.27 9.16
CA GLY A 112 29.21 8.33 7.92
C GLY A 112 29.22 7.02 7.14
N LYS A 113 30.41 6.57 6.72
CA LYS A 113 30.64 5.32 5.99
C LYS A 113 31.39 4.37 6.91
N SER A 114 30.69 3.51 7.63
CA SER A 114 31.26 2.91 8.83
C SER A 114 30.72 1.52 9.09
N ASP A 115 31.58 0.60 9.52
CA ASP A 115 31.14 -0.69 10.05
C ASP A 115 31.22 -0.66 11.58
N THR A 116 30.15 -1.10 12.24
CA THR A 116 30.02 -0.99 13.70
C THR A 116 29.67 -2.33 14.32
N ALA A 117 30.50 -2.81 15.25
CA ALA A 117 30.26 -4.01 16.03
C ALA A 117 30.17 -3.64 17.53
N VAL A 118 29.03 -3.91 18.16
CA VAL A 118 28.81 -3.63 19.58
C VAL A 118 28.40 -4.90 20.33
N SER A 119 29.01 -5.13 21.49
CA SER A 119 28.69 -6.26 22.35
C SER A 119 28.55 -5.86 23.82
N GLY A 120 27.53 -6.41 24.50
CA GLY A 120 27.35 -6.24 25.95
C GLY A 120 26.04 -5.57 26.33
N LYS A 121 26.12 -4.56 27.20
CA LYS A 121 24.97 -3.75 27.66
C LYS A 121 25.12 -2.34 27.11
N SER A 122 24.40 -1.99 26.06
CA SER A 122 24.83 -0.85 25.25
C SER A 122 23.72 -0.26 24.41
N ASP A 123 23.69 1.07 24.30
CA ASP A 123 22.79 1.78 23.40
C ASP A 123 23.59 2.21 22.16
N THR A 124 23.07 1.90 20.97
CA THR A 124 23.81 2.09 19.71
C THR A 124 22.97 2.89 18.72
N ALA A 125 23.51 4.02 18.25
CA ALA A 125 22.92 4.84 17.20
C ALA A 125 23.85 4.90 15.99
N VAL A 126 23.40 4.42 14.83
CA VAL A 126 24.18 4.43 13.58
C VAL A 126 23.43 5.17 12.48
N SER A 127 24.14 6.06 11.78
CA SER A 127 23.60 6.81 10.64
C SER A 127 24.53 6.85 9.43
N GLY A 128 23.96 6.74 8.23
CA GLY A 128 24.69 6.88 6.97
C GLY A 128 24.70 5.62 6.12
N LYS A 129 25.87 5.24 5.59
CA LYS A 129 26.08 4.00 4.83
C LYS A 129 26.92 3.05 5.67
N SER A 130 26.31 2.03 6.25
CA SER A 130 26.95 1.35 7.38
C SER A 130 26.42 -0.05 7.61
N ASP A 131 27.31 -0.98 7.93
CA ASP A 131 26.92 -2.30 8.42
C ASP A 131 27.02 -2.34 9.94
N THR A 132 25.97 -2.82 10.61
CA THR A 132 25.86 -2.75 12.07
C THR A 132 25.54 -4.13 12.64
N ALA A 133 26.41 -4.61 13.53
CA ALA A 133 26.22 -5.85 14.28
C ALA A 133 26.15 -5.55 15.78
N VAL A 134 25.02 -5.85 16.42
CA VAL A 134 24.83 -5.63 17.86
C VAL A 134 24.46 -6.94 18.56
N SER A 135 25.10 -7.22 19.69
CA SER A 135 24.83 -8.41 20.50
C SER A 135 24.71 -8.10 22.00
N GLY A 136 23.77 -8.75 22.69
CA GLY A 136 23.63 -8.68 24.14
C GLY A 136 22.30 -8.09 24.61
N LYS A 137 22.35 -7.13 25.54
CA LYS A 137 21.19 -6.38 26.03
C LYS A 137 21.32 -4.94 25.59
N SER A 138 20.60 -4.53 24.56
CA SER A 138 20.99 -3.32 23.83
C SER A 138 19.84 -2.69 23.08
N ASP A 139 19.77 -1.36 23.10
CA ASP A 139 18.83 -0.60 22.28
C ASP A 139 19.57 -0.09 21.05
N THR A 140 19.02 -0.34 19.85
CA THR A 140 19.70 -0.07 18.59
C THR A 140 18.82 0.76 17.66
N ALA A 141 19.33 1.92 17.23
CA ALA A 141 18.70 2.77 16.23
C ALA A 141 19.59 2.91 15.00
N VAL A 142 19.12 2.45 13.84
CA VAL A 142 19.85 2.55 12.57
C VAL A 142 19.07 3.35 11.54
N SER A 143 19.74 4.28 10.87
CA SER A 143 19.15 5.08 9.79
C SER A 143 20.06 5.22 8.57
N GLY A 144 19.48 5.14 7.37
CA GLY A 144 20.21 5.38 6.12
C GLY A 144 20.17 4.20 5.15
N LYS A 145 21.33 3.85 4.59
CA LYS A 145 21.50 2.67 3.71
C LYS A 145 22.40 1.68 4.43
N SER A 146 21.81 0.68 5.07
CA SER A 146 22.51 -0.06 6.12
C SER A 146 22.04 -1.49 6.24
N ASP A 147 22.96 -2.42 6.42
CA ASP A 147 22.63 -3.80 6.80
C ASP A 147 22.80 -3.96 8.31
N THR A 148 21.76 -4.46 8.98
CA THR A 148 21.71 -4.51 10.45
C THR A 148 21.45 -5.92 10.95
N ALA A 149 22.34 -6.42 11.80
CA ALA A 149 22.20 -7.71 12.49
C ALA A 149 22.15 -7.47 14.01
N VAL A 150 21.04 -7.84 14.65
CA VAL A 150 20.88 -7.71 16.11
C VAL A 150 20.58 -9.07 16.74
N SER A 151 21.27 -9.39 17.84
CA SER A 151 21.04 -10.61 18.61
C SER A 151 20.94 -10.36 20.11
N GLY A 152 20.04 -11.06 20.79
CA GLY A 152 19.90 -11.00 22.25
C GLY A 152 18.55 -10.46 22.73
N LYS A 153 18.55 -9.67 23.80
CA LYS A 153 17.35 -8.99 24.33
C LYS A 153 17.48 -7.50 24.01
N SER A 154 16.82 -7.07 22.95
CA SER A 154 17.18 -5.80 22.30
C SER A 154 15.96 -5.11 21.72
N ASP A 155 15.87 -3.79 21.90
CA ASP A 155 14.88 -2.97 21.19
C ASP A 155 15.55 -2.41 19.94
N THR A 156 14.97 -2.63 18.76
CA THR A 156 15.60 -2.28 17.49
C THR A 156 14.69 -1.42 16.62
N ALA A 157 15.14 -0.22 16.26
CA ALA A 157 14.48 0.68 15.33
C ALA A 157 15.33 0.88 14.07
N VAL A 158 14.81 0.48 12.91
CA VAL A 158 15.51 0.65 11.62
C VAL A 158 14.67 1.48 10.65
N SER A 159 15.31 2.45 10.00
CA SER A 159 14.68 3.28 8.97
C SER A 159 15.59 3.55 7.78
N GLY A 160 15.01 3.72 6.59
CA GLY A 160 15.76 3.93 5.36
C GLY A 160 15.73 2.70 4.45
N LYS A 161 16.76 2.52 3.61
CA LYS A 161 16.87 1.36 2.72
C LYS A 161 17.83 0.36 3.36
N SER A 162 17.27 -0.61 4.08
CA SER A 162 18.05 -1.47 4.98
C SER A 162 17.54 -2.90 4.99
N ASP A 163 18.48 -3.85 4.97
CA ASP A 163 18.23 -5.24 5.31
C ASP A 163 18.46 -5.43 6.82
N THR A 164 17.53 -6.13 7.48
CA THR A 164 17.55 -6.26 8.94
C THR A 164 17.29 -7.69 9.36
N ALA A 165 18.25 -8.27 10.08
CA ALA A 165 18.16 -9.59 10.69
C ALA A 165 18.17 -9.44 12.22
N VAL A 166 17.09 -9.86 12.89
CA VAL A 166 17.00 -9.81 14.35
C VAL A 166 16.71 -11.20 14.91
N SER A 167 17.45 -11.61 15.94
CA SER A 167 17.30 -12.91 16.60
C SER A 167 17.31 -12.77 18.12
N GLY A 168 16.60 -13.66 18.83
CA GLY A 168 16.50 -13.65 20.30
C GLY A 168 15.11 -13.24 20.79
N LYS A 169 15.03 -12.34 21.78
CA LYS A 169 13.77 -11.73 22.25
C LYS A 169 13.77 -10.23 21.97
N PRO A 170 13.55 -9.81 20.71
CA PRO A 170 13.56 -8.41 20.36
C PRO A 170 12.16 -7.77 20.38
N ASP A 171 12.11 -6.46 20.63
CA ASP A 171 11.01 -5.61 20.18
C ASP A 171 11.52 -4.79 18.98
N THR A 172 10.99 -5.09 17.77
CA THR A 172 11.53 -4.53 16.51
C THR A 172 10.52 -3.62 15.81
N ALA A 173 10.94 -2.42 15.42
CA ALA A 173 10.17 -1.50 14.58
C ALA A 173 10.98 -1.13 13.31
N VAL A 174 10.48 -1.52 12.14
CA VAL A 174 11.10 -1.19 10.84
C VAL A 174 10.19 -0.24 10.05
N ARG A 175 10.70 0.92 9.60
CA ARG A 175 9.94 1.90 8.80
C ARG A 175 10.61 2.19 7.44
N TYR A 176 10.01 1.68 6.36
CA TYR A 176 10.40 1.96 4.99
C TYR A 176 9.62 3.16 4.42
N LYS A 177 10.13 4.40 4.60
CA LYS A 177 9.42 5.65 4.24
C LYS A 177 9.03 5.79 2.77
N GLN A 178 9.83 5.28 1.83
CA GLN A 178 9.62 5.49 0.39
C GLN A 178 8.56 4.55 -0.20
N GLU A 179 8.39 3.36 0.40
CA GLU A 179 7.53 2.30 -0.13
C GLU A 179 6.08 2.49 0.33
N ILE A 180 5.89 2.96 1.55
CA ILE A 180 4.56 3.27 2.11
C ILE A 180 3.88 4.39 1.31
N SER A 181 4.58 5.51 1.04
CA SER A 181 3.98 6.62 0.29
C SER A 181 3.57 6.24 -1.14
N PHE A 182 4.36 5.39 -1.79
CA PHE A 182 4.07 4.91 -3.15
C PHE A 182 2.88 3.95 -3.17
N LEU A 183 2.77 3.08 -2.16
CA LEU A 183 1.64 2.16 -2.02
C LEU A 183 0.32 2.91 -1.71
N GLU A 184 0.37 3.93 -0.86
CA GLU A 184 -0.78 4.79 -0.54
C GLU A 184 -1.30 5.51 -1.79
N GLU A 185 -0.41 6.12 -2.58
CA GLU A 185 -0.78 6.81 -3.83
C GLU A 185 -1.41 5.84 -4.85
N LYS A 186 -0.85 4.64 -4.99
CA LYS A 186 -1.37 3.61 -5.89
C LYS A 186 -2.76 3.12 -5.47
N ASN A 187 -3.03 3.02 -4.17
CA ASN A 187 -4.34 2.61 -3.67
C ASN A 187 -5.39 3.69 -3.91
N LEU A 188 -5.05 4.96 -3.66
CA LEU A 188 -5.95 6.08 -3.94
C LEU A 188 -6.34 6.16 -5.43
N LEU A 189 -5.38 5.90 -6.33
CA LEU A 189 -5.66 5.87 -7.77
C LEU A 189 -6.60 4.71 -8.17
N LYS A 190 -6.46 3.54 -7.54
CA LYS A 190 -7.37 2.40 -7.75
C LYS A 190 -8.77 2.69 -7.22
N ASP A 191 -8.88 3.31 -6.04
CA ASP A 191 -10.16 3.64 -5.44
C ASP A 191 -10.95 4.62 -6.32
N ASN A 192 -10.26 5.64 -6.86
CA ASN A 192 -10.86 6.58 -7.82
C ASN A 192 -11.35 5.89 -9.11
N GLN A 193 -10.59 4.93 -9.63
CA GLN A 193 -11.02 4.13 -10.80
C GLN A 193 -12.23 3.27 -10.49
N ILE A 194 -12.28 2.66 -9.30
CA ILE A 194 -13.43 1.87 -8.85
C ILE A 194 -14.68 2.73 -8.75
N ASP A 195 -14.57 3.94 -8.19
CA ASP A 195 -15.71 4.85 -8.04
C ASP A 195 -16.27 5.33 -9.38
N TYR A 196 -15.39 5.65 -10.33
CA TYR A 196 -15.79 5.98 -11.70
C TYR A 196 -16.55 4.82 -12.36
N LEU A 197 -16.03 3.59 -12.25
CA LEU A 197 -16.68 2.40 -12.81
C LEU A 197 -18.04 2.11 -12.16
N LYS A 198 -18.15 2.28 -10.83
CA LYS A 198 -19.44 2.15 -10.12
C LYS A 198 -20.47 3.14 -10.63
N GLN A 199 -20.08 4.40 -10.84
CA GLN A 199 -20.98 5.43 -11.38
C GLN A 199 -21.43 5.07 -12.80
N GLN A 200 -20.52 4.54 -13.62
CA GLN A 200 -20.83 4.09 -14.97
C GLN A 200 -21.82 2.91 -14.98
N ILE A 201 -21.61 1.91 -14.12
CA ILE A 201 -22.54 0.77 -13.95
C ILE A 201 -23.93 1.27 -13.56
N LYS A 202 -24.03 2.18 -12.59
CA LYS A 202 -25.32 2.74 -12.13
C LYS A 202 -26.07 3.45 -13.27
N ASN A 203 -25.35 4.16 -14.14
CA ASN A 203 -25.96 4.79 -15.31
C ASN A 203 -26.51 3.75 -16.31
N TYR A 204 -25.75 2.69 -16.57
CA TYR A 204 -26.22 1.61 -17.45
C TYR A 204 -27.39 0.84 -16.85
N GLU A 205 -27.42 0.60 -15.55
CA GLU A 205 -28.55 -0.02 -14.85
C GLU A 205 -29.82 0.84 -15.00
N ASN A 206 -29.73 2.16 -14.84
CA ASN A 206 -30.85 3.06 -15.07
C ASN A 206 -31.35 3.03 -16.52
N GLN A 207 -30.43 3.02 -17.49
CA GLN A 207 -30.80 2.88 -18.91
C GLN A 207 -31.49 1.54 -19.20
N ALA A 208 -30.98 0.44 -18.64
CA ALA A 208 -31.58 -0.88 -18.79
C ALA A 208 -33.00 -0.92 -18.19
N ASN A 209 -33.21 -0.35 -17.01
CA ASN A 209 -34.52 -0.28 -16.38
C ASN A 209 -35.53 0.49 -17.22
N ASN A 210 -35.13 1.64 -17.78
CA ASN A 210 -35.98 2.41 -18.69
C ASN A 210 -36.36 1.61 -19.95
N LEU A 211 -35.40 0.89 -20.53
CA LEU A 211 -35.66 0.05 -21.71
C LEU A 211 -36.63 -1.09 -21.40
N ILE A 212 -36.49 -1.74 -20.24
CA ILE A 212 -37.42 -2.78 -19.76
C ILE A 212 -38.84 -2.21 -19.61
N GLU A 213 -38.97 -0.99 -19.08
CA GLU A 213 -40.26 -0.35 -18.91
C GLU A 213 -40.93 -0.04 -20.26
N VAL A 214 -40.18 0.49 -21.22
CA VAL A 214 -40.66 0.69 -22.60
C VAL A 214 -41.07 -0.63 -23.24
N GLN A 215 -40.29 -1.70 -23.08
CA GLN A 215 -40.63 -3.03 -23.60
C GLN A 215 -41.93 -3.57 -22.99
N LYS A 216 -42.17 -3.31 -21.70
CA LYS A 216 -43.43 -3.69 -21.04
C LYS A 216 -44.62 -2.92 -21.61
N GLN A 217 -44.46 -1.63 -21.90
CA GLN A 217 -45.50 -0.81 -22.52
C GLN A 217 -45.84 -1.29 -23.93
N THR A 218 -44.84 -1.58 -24.76
CA THR A 218 -45.06 -2.07 -26.13
C THR A 218 -45.71 -3.45 -26.14
N GLN A 219 -45.35 -4.34 -25.21
CA GLN A 219 -46.00 -5.64 -25.07
C GLN A 219 -47.48 -5.50 -24.73
N ASN A 220 -47.83 -4.60 -23.82
CA ASN A 220 -49.24 -4.35 -23.47
C ASN A 220 -50.04 -3.82 -24.68
N LEU A 221 -49.46 -2.90 -25.45
CA LEU A 221 -50.11 -2.39 -26.67
C LEU A 221 -50.30 -3.49 -27.72
N LEU A 222 -49.31 -4.37 -27.89
CA LEU A 222 -49.40 -5.52 -28.78
C LEU A 222 -50.52 -6.47 -28.36
N ASP A 223 -50.63 -6.78 -27.06
CA ASP A 223 -51.68 -7.62 -26.51
C ASP A 223 -53.07 -6.97 -26.71
N GLN A 224 -53.19 -5.65 -26.56
CA GLN A 224 -54.42 -4.90 -26.86
C GLN A 224 -54.81 -5.02 -28.33
N GLN A 225 -53.84 -4.84 -29.25
CA GLN A 225 -54.07 -4.94 -30.68
C GLN A 225 -54.53 -6.36 -31.09
N GLN A 226 -53.94 -7.40 -30.50
CA GLN A 226 -54.36 -8.79 -30.73
C GLN A 226 -55.80 -9.05 -30.27
N ARG A 227 -56.22 -8.48 -29.13
CA ARG A 227 -57.60 -8.60 -28.63
C ARG A 227 -58.60 -7.94 -29.57
N LEU A 228 -58.31 -6.73 -30.05
CA LEU A 228 -59.17 -6.03 -31.00
C LEU A 228 -59.30 -6.81 -32.32
N ALA A 229 -58.18 -7.33 -32.86
CA ALA A 229 -58.22 -8.14 -34.08
C ALA A 229 -59.08 -9.41 -33.94
N LEU A 230 -59.09 -10.04 -32.76
CA LEU A 230 -59.97 -11.17 -32.48
C LEU A 230 -61.45 -10.77 -32.39
N GLN A 231 -61.76 -9.59 -31.83
CA GLN A 231 -63.12 -9.05 -31.81
C GLN A 231 -63.62 -8.73 -33.22
N ASP A 232 -62.80 -8.05 -34.03
CA ASP A 232 -63.11 -7.75 -35.43
C ASP A 232 -63.36 -9.02 -36.25
N LYS A 233 -62.53 -10.06 -36.04
CA LYS A 233 -62.72 -11.37 -36.68
C LYS A 233 -64.06 -11.99 -36.30
N LYS A 234 -64.43 -11.97 -35.02
CA LYS A 234 -65.70 -12.53 -34.53
C LYS A 234 -66.90 -11.79 -35.14
N LEU A 235 -66.83 -10.46 -35.17
CA LEU A 235 -67.88 -9.62 -35.77
C LEU A 235 -68.02 -9.88 -37.28
N LEU A 236 -66.91 -10.08 -37.99
CA LEU A 236 -66.92 -10.46 -39.40
C LEU A 236 -67.54 -11.85 -39.64
N GLU A 237 -67.31 -12.81 -38.75
CA GLU A 237 -67.96 -14.13 -38.80
C GLU A 237 -69.48 -14.01 -38.56
N GLU A 238 -69.91 -13.17 -37.62
CA GLU A 238 -71.32 -12.87 -37.35
C GLU A 238 -72.01 -12.24 -38.56
N TYR A 239 -71.44 -11.18 -39.15
CA TYR A 239 -71.97 -10.57 -40.37
C TYR A 239 -72.04 -11.54 -41.55
N LYS A 240 -71.05 -12.43 -41.71
CA LYS A 240 -71.09 -13.46 -42.76
C LYS A 240 -72.25 -14.43 -42.55
N SER A 241 -72.50 -14.84 -41.31
CA SER A 241 -73.63 -15.70 -40.96
C SER A 241 -74.97 -14.99 -41.22
N GLU A 242 -75.12 -13.74 -40.78
CA GLU A 242 -76.33 -12.96 -40.99
C GLU A 242 -76.62 -12.72 -42.48
N ILE A 243 -75.59 -12.43 -43.30
CA ILE A 243 -75.74 -12.34 -44.76
C ILE A 243 -76.23 -13.68 -45.35
N ASN A 244 -75.73 -14.82 -44.86
CA ASN A 244 -76.16 -16.12 -45.34
C ASN A 244 -77.61 -16.42 -44.95
N GLU A 245 -78.02 -16.07 -43.73
CA GLU A 245 -79.42 -16.18 -43.28
C GLU A 245 -80.36 -15.28 -44.09
N LEU A 246 -79.97 -14.01 -44.30
CA LEU A 246 -80.73 -13.07 -45.13
C LEU A 246 -80.86 -13.56 -46.58
N LYS A 247 -79.82 -14.19 -47.14
CA LYS A 247 -79.89 -14.84 -48.46
C LYS A 247 -80.88 -16.00 -48.48
N ALA A 248 -80.94 -16.80 -47.41
CA ALA A 248 -81.90 -17.89 -47.31
C ALA A 248 -83.35 -17.39 -47.19
N LEU A 249 -83.56 -16.25 -46.51
CA LEU A 249 -84.86 -15.59 -46.39
C LEU A 249 -85.31 -14.87 -47.67
N LYS A 250 -84.38 -14.32 -48.46
CA LYS A 250 -84.67 -13.54 -49.68
C LYS A 250 -84.85 -14.39 -50.94
N MET A 251 -85.35 -15.62 -50.82
CA MET A 251 -85.78 -16.42 -51.96
C MET A 251 -87.30 -16.30 -52.19
N PRO A 252 -87.77 -15.44 -53.13
CA PRO A 252 -88.99 -15.72 -53.87
C PRO A 252 -88.68 -16.74 -54.97
N GLN A 253 -89.42 -17.84 -55.00
CA GLN A 253 -89.74 -18.50 -56.27
C GLN A 253 -90.64 -17.54 -57.05
N GLU A 254 -90.09 -16.76 -57.97
CA GLU A 254 -90.91 -16.09 -58.99
C GLU A 254 -90.21 -16.21 -60.35
N ASP A 255 -90.78 -17.09 -61.16
CA ASP A 255 -90.59 -17.15 -62.60
C ASP A 255 -91.05 -15.81 -63.21
N MET A 256 -90.16 -14.92 -63.64
CA MET A 256 -90.41 -14.00 -64.77
C MET A 256 -89.12 -13.61 -65.49
N LYS A 257 -89.11 -13.89 -66.79
CA LYS A 257 -88.15 -13.44 -67.81
C LYS A 257 -88.11 -11.90 -67.84
N ASP A 258 -87.03 -11.30 -67.36
CA ASP A 258 -86.40 -10.05 -67.91
C ASP A 258 -85.31 -9.43 -67.00
N GLY A 259 -85.04 -9.99 -65.82
CA GLY A 259 -84.00 -9.46 -64.90
C GLY A 259 -82.55 -9.88 -65.15
N SER A 260 -82.26 -10.65 -66.21
CA SER A 260 -80.95 -11.29 -66.43
C SER A 260 -79.82 -10.31 -66.77
N SER A 261 -80.13 -9.18 -67.43
CA SER A 261 -79.09 -8.25 -67.91
C SER A 261 -78.50 -7.40 -66.77
N ILE A 262 -79.35 -6.90 -65.88
CA ILE A 262 -78.95 -5.98 -64.80
C ILE A 262 -78.17 -6.72 -63.69
N ARG A 263 -78.49 -8.00 -63.46
CA ARG A 263 -77.76 -8.82 -62.47
C ARG A 263 -76.34 -9.17 -62.96
N GLY A 264 -76.17 -9.40 -64.26
CA GLY A 264 -74.86 -9.63 -64.88
C GLY A 264 -73.96 -8.40 -64.79
N GLU A 265 -74.47 -7.22 -65.16
CA GLU A 265 -73.73 -5.96 -65.07
C GLU A 265 -73.33 -5.62 -63.63
N ALA A 266 -74.24 -5.80 -62.67
CA ALA A 266 -73.94 -5.56 -61.25
C ALA A 266 -72.89 -6.54 -60.70
N GLN A 267 -72.88 -7.80 -61.15
CA GLN A 267 -71.87 -8.77 -60.73
C GLN A 267 -70.50 -8.50 -61.38
N GLU A 268 -70.47 -8.11 -62.66
CA GLU A 268 -69.24 -7.70 -63.35
C GLU A 268 -68.63 -6.44 -62.73
N GLU A 269 -69.46 -5.48 -62.29
CA GLU A 269 -68.99 -4.26 -61.63
C GLU A 269 -68.43 -4.54 -60.22
N ILE A 270 -69.04 -5.48 -59.48
CA ILE A 270 -68.50 -5.97 -58.20
C ILE A 270 -67.17 -6.70 -58.39
N GLU A 271 -67.04 -7.54 -59.42
CA GLU A 271 -65.78 -8.22 -59.73
C GLU A 271 -64.68 -7.24 -60.17
N ARG A 272 -65.02 -6.22 -60.97
CA ARG A 272 -64.10 -5.13 -61.31
C ARG A 272 -63.63 -4.36 -60.08
N LEU A 273 -64.55 -3.96 -59.19
CA LEU A 273 -64.19 -3.23 -57.97
C LEU A 273 -63.32 -4.07 -57.02
N LYS A 274 -63.60 -5.38 -56.91
CA LYS A 274 -62.73 -6.31 -56.16
C LYS A 274 -61.33 -6.42 -56.77
N ALA A 275 -61.22 -6.49 -58.09
CA ALA A 275 -59.91 -6.52 -58.77
C ALA A 275 -59.12 -5.22 -58.54
N GLN A 276 -59.82 -4.07 -58.55
CA GLN A 276 -59.22 -2.76 -58.29
C GLN A 276 -58.71 -2.62 -56.86
N LEU A 277 -59.47 -3.09 -55.87
CA LEU A 277 -59.05 -3.13 -54.47
C LEU A 277 -57.81 -4.00 -54.27
N LYS A 278 -57.79 -5.18 -54.89
CA LYS A 278 -56.66 -6.11 -54.79
C LYS A 278 -55.38 -5.53 -55.41
N LEU A 279 -55.49 -4.86 -56.56
CA LEU A 279 -54.37 -4.13 -57.17
C LEU A 279 -53.87 -2.99 -56.29
N SER A 280 -54.76 -2.22 -55.66
CA SER A 280 -54.39 -1.13 -54.76
C SER A 280 -53.70 -1.62 -53.47
N GLU A 281 -54.13 -2.74 -52.91
CA GLU A 281 -53.46 -3.38 -51.76
C GLU A 281 -52.07 -3.91 -52.13
N GLU A 282 -51.93 -4.49 -53.32
CA GLU A 282 -50.67 -5.02 -53.83
C GLU A 282 -49.68 -3.88 -54.19
N GLU A 283 -50.17 -2.73 -54.66
CA GLU A 283 -49.39 -1.50 -54.80
C GLU A 283 -48.97 -0.92 -53.44
N ARG A 284 -49.85 -0.92 -52.43
CA ARG A 284 -49.49 -0.54 -51.05
C ARG A 284 -48.40 -1.44 -50.46
N ASN A 285 -48.46 -2.74 -50.72
CA ASN A 285 -47.45 -3.67 -50.23
C ASN A 285 -46.12 -3.54 -50.99
N LYS A 286 -46.15 -3.28 -52.31
CA LYS A 286 -44.94 -2.91 -53.07
C LYS A 286 -44.36 -1.56 -52.67
N ALA A 287 -45.18 -0.58 -52.29
CA ALA A 287 -44.70 0.71 -51.79
C ALA A 287 -43.97 0.56 -50.44
N LYS A 288 -44.41 -0.37 -49.58
CA LYS A 288 -43.70 -0.74 -48.34
C LYS A 288 -42.39 -1.49 -48.59
N GLU A 289 -42.26 -2.22 -49.71
CA GLU A 289 -41.02 -2.90 -50.11
C GLU A 289 -40.03 -2.03 -50.89
N LYS A 290 -40.50 -0.97 -51.56
CA LYS A 290 -39.68 -0.10 -52.43
C LYS A 290 -39.19 1.20 -51.78
N GLU A 291 -39.55 1.50 -50.55
CA GLU A 291 -38.78 2.45 -49.75
C GLU A 291 -37.58 1.70 -49.12
N PRO A 292 -36.35 1.80 -49.66
CA PRO A 292 -35.22 1.57 -48.81
C PRO A 292 -35.33 2.59 -47.69
N VAL A 293 -35.46 2.12 -46.44
CA VAL A 293 -35.18 2.92 -45.26
C VAL A 293 -33.75 3.42 -45.44
N LYS A 294 -33.59 4.60 -46.05
CA LYS A 294 -32.34 5.34 -46.05
C LYS A 294 -32.14 5.73 -44.59
N THR A 295 -31.35 4.94 -43.89
CA THR A 295 -30.71 5.31 -42.64
C THR A 295 -29.69 6.41 -42.92
N GLU A 296 -30.15 7.60 -43.31
CA GLU A 296 -29.38 8.81 -43.18
C GLU A 296 -29.75 9.43 -41.83
N SER A 297 -28.89 9.14 -40.86
CA SER A 297 -28.87 9.76 -39.55
C SER A 297 -28.61 11.27 -39.70
N LYS A 298 -29.64 12.05 -40.02
CA LYS A 298 -29.59 13.50 -39.84
C LYS A 298 -29.52 13.75 -38.34
N LYS A 299 -28.32 14.10 -37.88
CA LYS A 299 -28.03 14.50 -36.50
C LYS A 299 -28.73 15.83 -36.22
N TRP A 300 -29.96 15.75 -35.68
CA TRP A 300 -30.76 16.91 -35.28
C TRP A 300 -30.09 17.79 -34.21
N TRP A 301 -29.04 17.30 -33.54
CA TRP A 301 -28.28 18.03 -32.53
C TRP A 301 -27.36 19.15 -33.07
N GLN A 302 -27.19 19.32 -34.39
CA GLN A 302 -26.40 20.44 -34.93
C GLN A 302 -27.19 21.74 -35.16
N LEU A 303 -28.51 21.73 -34.95
CA LEU A 303 -29.38 22.91 -35.13
C LEU A 303 -29.57 23.76 -33.85
N TRP A 304 -28.92 23.38 -32.74
CA TRP A 304 -29.01 24.07 -31.45
C TRP A 304 -27.62 24.56 -30.99
N LYS A 305 -27.05 25.54 -31.71
CA LYS A 305 -25.90 26.30 -31.24
C LYS A 305 -26.14 27.79 -31.39
#